data_AF-A0AAD8EJ56-F1
#
_entry.id   AF-A0AAD8EJ56-F1
#
_cell.length_a   1.000
_cell.length_b   1.000
_cell.length_c   1.000
_cell.angle_alpha   90.00
_cell.angle_beta   90.00
_cell.angle_gamma   90.00
#
_symmetry.space_group_name_H-M   'P 1'
#
loop_
_entity.id
_entity.type
_entity.pdbx_description
1 polymer ?
#
loop_
_entity_poly.entity_id
_entity_poly.type
_entity_poly.pdbx_seq_one_letter_code
_entity_poly.pdbx_strand_id
1 'polypeptide(L)'
;MPLCQSKQKFTTMDLIIRKEFHEMVEKLAEKYQLQDIVFASFTLQYGFRSRYCAADVVYAILATLESTEHNKTPAERFLNALDCLSRQNKNVLEEGIEKAKKMLTCIFKHVQAALDMNQVISAGPFLHLILHEGTLDVRLFSHPHCITLLAHFVLRAYVASSRNRKAPSLPLIASAPLDFDGGTCIIVGVPPTSEDSPRNI
;
A
#
# COMPACT_ATOMS: atom_id res chain seq x y z
N MET A 1 17.23 -7.40 -17.79
CA MET A 1 16.98 -8.40 -16.73
C MET A 1 16.34 -9.65 -17.32
N PRO A 2 16.92 -10.86 -17.15
CA PRO A 2 16.33 -12.11 -17.63
C PRO A 2 15.02 -12.46 -16.90
N LEU A 3 14.01 -12.99 -17.61
CA LEU A 3 12.68 -13.28 -17.04
C LEU A 3 12.74 -14.23 -15.84
N CYS A 4 13.59 -15.25 -15.88
CA CYS A 4 13.77 -16.20 -14.78
C CYS A 4 14.29 -15.49 -13.51
N GLN A 5 15.19 -14.52 -13.67
CA GLN A 5 15.74 -13.73 -12.58
C GLN A 5 14.71 -12.74 -12.02
N SER A 6 13.81 -12.21 -12.85
CA SER A 6 12.75 -11.29 -12.41
C SER A 6 11.63 -11.96 -11.62
N LYS A 7 11.38 -13.26 -11.85
CA LYS A 7 10.29 -14.01 -11.18
C LYS A 7 10.73 -14.68 -9.87
N GLN A 8 12.02 -14.74 -9.58
CA GLN A 8 12.54 -15.34 -8.35
C GLN A 8 12.69 -14.32 -7.22
N LYS A 9 12.87 -14.82 -5.99
CA LYS A 9 13.11 -13.96 -4.83
C LYS A 9 14.43 -13.20 -5.02
N PHE A 10 14.43 -11.92 -4.67
CA PHE A 10 15.62 -11.07 -4.78
C PHE A 10 16.83 -11.68 -4.04
N THR A 11 16.60 -12.32 -2.89
CA THR A 11 17.67 -12.95 -2.09
C THR A 11 18.38 -14.11 -2.78
N THR A 12 17.70 -14.78 -3.73
CA THR A 12 18.25 -15.92 -4.50
C THR A 12 18.77 -15.52 -5.87
N MET A 13 18.67 -14.24 -6.24
CA MET A 13 19.23 -13.74 -7.49
C MET A 13 20.76 -13.80 -7.51
N ASP A 14 21.29 -13.85 -8.73
CA ASP A 14 22.72 -13.82 -8.96
C ASP A 14 23.36 -12.59 -8.28
N LEU A 15 24.54 -12.78 -7.69
CA LEU A 15 25.28 -11.76 -6.96
C LEU A 15 25.61 -10.56 -7.84
N ILE A 16 25.98 -10.81 -9.11
CA ILE A 16 26.31 -9.75 -10.06
C ILE A 16 25.08 -8.87 -10.30
N ILE A 17 23.94 -9.50 -10.62
CA ILE A 17 22.69 -8.80 -10.89
C ILE A 17 22.24 -8.00 -9.66
N ARG A 18 22.35 -8.56 -8.44
CA ARG A 18 21.98 -7.83 -7.21
C ARG A 18 22.82 -6.59 -6.96
N LYS A 19 24.12 -6.64 -7.27
CA LYS A 19 25.03 -5.48 -7.11
C LYS A 19 24.72 -4.39 -8.15
N GLU A 20 24.45 -4.78 -9.38
CA GLU A 20 24.17 -3.85 -10.49
C GLU A 20 22.71 -3.34 -10.50
N PHE A 21 21.80 -3.98 -9.76
CA PHE A 21 20.37 -3.68 -9.79
C PHE A 21 20.06 -2.23 -9.44
N HIS A 22 20.72 -1.67 -8.42
CA HIS A 22 20.46 -0.30 -7.99
C HIS A 22 20.83 0.71 -9.10
N GLU A 23 22.03 0.63 -9.64
CA GLU A 23 22.49 1.50 -10.74
C GLU A 23 21.64 1.34 -11.99
N MET A 24 21.18 0.12 -12.28
CA MET A 24 20.28 -0.13 -13.41
C MET A 24 18.93 0.56 -13.22
N VAL A 25 18.34 0.48 -12.03
CA VAL A 25 17.06 1.14 -11.72
C VAL A 25 17.20 2.65 -11.79
N GLU A 26 18.28 3.21 -11.27
CA GLU A 26 18.55 4.65 -11.29
C GLU A 26 18.64 5.20 -12.73
N LYS A 27 19.42 4.56 -13.61
CA LYS A 27 19.51 4.93 -15.03
C LYS A 27 18.17 4.83 -15.77
N LEU A 28 17.36 3.84 -15.44
CA LEU A 28 16.05 3.66 -16.06
C LEU A 28 15.01 4.64 -15.49
N ALA A 29 15.09 4.97 -14.20
CA ALA A 29 14.20 5.92 -13.56
C ALA A 29 14.28 7.30 -14.24
N GLU A 30 15.49 7.78 -14.54
CA GLU A 30 15.70 9.00 -15.32
C GLU A 30 15.07 8.92 -16.71
N LYS A 31 15.25 7.79 -17.41
CA LYS A 31 14.73 7.59 -18.77
C LYS A 31 13.19 7.57 -18.82
N TYR A 32 12.54 6.97 -17.82
CA TYR A 32 11.08 6.80 -17.77
C TYR A 32 10.36 7.84 -16.91
N GLN A 33 11.06 8.91 -16.49
CA GLN A 33 10.50 9.99 -15.67
C GLN A 33 9.90 9.47 -14.35
N LEU A 34 10.49 8.41 -13.80
CA LEU A 34 10.09 7.86 -12.51
C LEU A 34 10.85 8.62 -11.42
N GLN A 35 10.24 9.70 -10.95
CA GLN A 35 10.80 10.53 -9.89
C GLN A 35 10.63 9.84 -8.52
N ASP A 36 11.52 10.16 -7.58
CA ASP A 36 11.46 9.76 -6.17
C ASP A 36 11.46 8.24 -5.87
N ILE A 37 11.96 7.42 -6.79
CA ILE A 37 12.19 5.99 -6.53
C ILE A 37 13.35 5.79 -5.54
N VAL A 38 14.40 6.61 -5.66
CA VAL A 38 15.57 6.56 -4.78
C VAL A 38 15.39 7.60 -3.69
N PHE A 39 15.36 7.15 -2.44
CA PHE A 39 15.24 8.01 -1.28
C PHE A 39 16.15 7.52 -0.15
N ALA A 40 16.55 8.44 0.72
CA ALA A 40 17.36 8.11 1.88
C ALA A 40 16.54 7.27 2.88
N SER A 41 17.07 6.10 3.25
CA SER A 41 16.43 5.17 4.18
C SER A 41 17.48 4.47 5.05
N PHE A 42 17.02 3.73 6.05
CA PHE A 42 17.86 2.99 6.97
C PHE A 42 17.66 1.48 6.80
N THR A 43 18.75 0.73 6.91
CA THR A 43 18.70 -0.74 6.96
C THR A 43 19.28 -1.24 8.27
N LEU A 44 18.55 -2.12 8.94
CA LEU A 44 19.01 -2.85 10.11
C LEU A 44 19.55 -4.20 9.66
N GLN A 45 20.81 -4.48 9.99
CA GLN A 45 21.41 -5.79 9.77
C GLN A 45 21.70 -6.45 11.12
N TYR A 46 21.16 -7.65 11.31
CA TYR A 46 21.40 -8.46 12.50
C TYR A 46 21.87 -9.86 12.11
N GLY A 47 23.09 -10.21 12.53
CA GLY A 47 23.72 -11.48 12.18
C GLY A 47 23.99 -11.61 10.68
N PHE A 48 24.01 -12.85 10.20
CA PHE A 48 24.46 -13.17 8.83
C PHE A 48 23.38 -13.11 7.76
N ARG A 49 22.10 -13.26 8.11
CA ARG A 49 21.00 -13.44 7.14
C ARG A 49 19.84 -12.44 7.26
N SER A 50 19.71 -11.73 8.37
CA SER A 50 18.57 -10.83 8.60
C SER A 50 18.98 -9.39 8.30
N ARG A 51 18.70 -8.92 7.07
CA ARG A 51 18.79 -7.50 6.70
C ARG A 51 17.39 -6.99 6.39
N TYR A 52 16.90 -6.03 7.16
CA TYR A 52 15.57 -5.44 7.02
C TYR A 52 15.69 -3.95 6.74
N CYS A 53 14.86 -3.42 5.83
CA CYS A 53 14.77 -1.98 5.62
C CYS A 53 13.74 -1.38 6.58
N ALA A 54 13.90 -0.10 6.94
CA ALA A 54 12.97 0.59 7.83
C ALA A 54 11.52 0.54 7.31
N ALA A 55 11.33 0.74 6.01
CA ALA A 55 10.01 0.67 5.37
C ALA A 55 9.38 -0.73 5.47
N ASP A 56 10.16 -1.81 5.32
CA ASP A 56 9.65 -3.19 5.40
C ASP A 56 9.04 -3.46 6.79
N VAL A 57 9.71 -2.96 7.84
CA VAL A 57 9.24 -3.09 9.23
C VAL A 57 7.95 -2.30 9.44
N VAL A 58 7.87 -1.07 8.91
CA VAL A 58 6.67 -0.23 9.00
C VAL A 58 5.47 -0.92 8.33
N TYR A 59 5.63 -1.42 7.10
CA TYR A 59 4.56 -2.14 6.41
C TYR A 59 4.14 -3.42 7.13
N ALA A 60 5.08 -4.15 7.73
CA ALA A 60 4.78 -5.35 8.52
C ALA A 60 3.97 -5.04 9.79
N ILE A 61 4.28 -3.93 10.47
CA ILE A 61 3.57 -3.46 11.65
C ILE A 61 2.15 -3.05 11.27
N LEU A 62 1.99 -2.23 10.22
CA LEU A 62 0.70 -1.76 9.73
C LEU A 62 -0.21 -2.94 9.34
N ALA A 63 0.33 -3.90 8.60
CA ALA A 63 -0.43 -5.10 8.20
C ALA A 63 -0.82 -6.00 9.39
N THR A 64 -0.01 -6.03 10.45
CA THR A 64 -0.35 -6.76 11.68
C THR A 64 -1.46 -6.06 12.46
N LEU A 65 -1.40 -4.72 12.55
CA LEU A 65 -2.43 -3.89 13.20
C LEU A 65 -3.79 -4.02 12.51
N GLU A 66 -3.80 -3.97 11.17
CA GLU A 66 -5.03 -4.03 10.36
C GLU A 66 -5.43 -5.44 9.93
N SER A 67 -4.85 -6.47 10.57
CA SER A 67 -5.18 -7.86 10.25
C SER A 67 -6.66 -8.15 10.52
N THR A 68 -7.41 -8.63 9.54
CA THR A 68 -8.86 -8.92 9.68
C THR A 68 -9.14 -10.28 10.36
N GLU A 69 -8.21 -10.77 11.17
CA GLU A 69 -8.35 -12.05 11.87
C GLU A 69 -9.42 -11.92 12.97
N HIS A 70 -10.50 -12.67 12.85
CA HIS A 70 -11.64 -12.66 13.78
C HIS A 70 -11.29 -13.12 15.20
N ASN A 71 -10.12 -13.75 15.38
CA ASN A 71 -9.71 -14.35 16.65
C ASN A 71 -9.00 -13.37 17.60
N LYS A 72 -8.69 -12.14 17.15
CA LYS A 72 -7.87 -11.20 17.93
C LYS A 72 -8.57 -9.87 18.15
N THR A 73 -8.56 -9.43 19.40
CA THR A 73 -9.04 -8.08 19.76
C THR A 73 -8.10 -6.99 19.23
N PRO A 74 -8.57 -5.74 19.05
CA PRO A 74 -7.69 -4.64 18.64
C PRO A 74 -6.49 -4.43 19.57
N ALA A 75 -6.67 -4.65 20.88
CA ALA A 75 -5.58 -4.57 21.86
C ALA A 75 -4.53 -5.66 21.63
N GLU A 76 -4.94 -6.90 21.35
CA GLU A 76 -4.02 -7.99 21.02
C GLU A 76 -3.29 -7.74 19.70
N ARG A 77 -3.95 -7.16 18.69
CA ARG A 77 -3.30 -6.77 17.43
C ARG A 77 -2.22 -5.72 17.68
N PHE A 78 -2.49 -4.74 18.55
CA PHE A 78 -1.52 -3.74 18.96
C PHE A 78 -0.31 -4.36 19.67
N LEU A 79 -0.53 -5.27 20.61
CA LEU A 79 0.55 -5.97 21.30
C LEU A 79 1.38 -6.83 20.34
N ASN A 80 0.74 -7.56 19.42
CA ASN A 80 1.45 -8.33 18.39
C ASN A 80 2.28 -7.42 17.46
N ALA A 81 1.76 -6.25 17.12
CA ALA A 81 2.48 -5.28 16.31
C ALA A 81 3.67 -4.66 17.07
N LEU A 82 3.55 -4.47 18.39
CA LEU A 82 4.66 -4.07 19.26
C LEU A 82 5.72 -5.17 19.33
N ASP A 83 5.31 -6.43 19.38
CA ASP A 83 6.23 -7.58 19.38
C ASP A 83 7.07 -7.66 18.10
N CYS A 84 6.58 -7.18 16.96
CA CYS A 84 7.37 -7.08 15.72
C CYS A 84 8.63 -6.20 15.86
N LEU A 85 8.63 -5.23 16.77
CA LEU A 85 9.78 -4.37 17.04
C LEU A 85 10.80 -5.05 17.96
N SER A 86 10.41 -6.11 18.67
CA SER A 86 11.32 -6.86 19.53
C SER A 86 12.28 -7.70 18.70
N ARG A 87 13.58 -7.57 18.99
CA ARG A 87 14.65 -8.31 18.32
C ARG A 87 14.54 -9.83 18.46
N GLN A 88 13.84 -10.30 19.49
CA GLN A 88 13.67 -11.72 19.79
C GLN A 88 12.60 -12.36 18.89
N ASN A 89 11.61 -11.59 18.44
CA ASN A 89 10.40 -12.09 17.78
C ASN A 89 10.44 -11.96 16.26
N LYS A 90 11.52 -12.43 15.63
CA LYS A 90 11.71 -12.33 14.17
C LYS A 90 10.63 -13.04 13.36
N ASN A 91 10.12 -14.16 13.87
CA ASN A 91 9.09 -14.94 13.18
C ASN A 91 7.81 -14.12 13.01
N VAL A 92 7.46 -13.30 14.01
CA VAL A 92 6.29 -12.41 13.98
C VAL A 92 6.49 -11.32 12.94
N LEU A 93 7.70 -10.74 12.87
CA LEU A 93 8.04 -9.76 11.83
C LEU A 93 7.96 -10.36 10.42
N GLU A 94 8.50 -11.57 10.22
CA GLU A 94 8.43 -12.25 8.92
C GLU A 94 6.99 -12.59 8.52
N GLU A 95 6.15 -13.02 9.46
CA GLU A 95 4.71 -13.21 9.23
C GLU A 95 4.03 -11.88 8.86
N GLY A 96 4.36 -10.79 9.56
CA GLY A 96 3.87 -9.45 9.27
C GLY A 96 4.25 -8.98 7.85
N ILE A 97 5.48 -9.27 7.40
CA ILE A 97 5.93 -8.97 6.03
C ILE A 97 5.09 -9.74 5.00
N GLU A 98 4.79 -11.02 5.25
CA GLU A 98 3.92 -11.80 4.36
C GLU A 98 2.47 -11.27 4.35
N LYS A 99 1.95 -10.81 5.50
CA LYS A 99 0.65 -10.13 5.57
C LYS A 99 0.65 -8.82 4.78
N ALA A 100 1.71 -8.02 4.89
CA ALA A 100 1.85 -6.78 4.14
C ALA A 100 1.87 -7.00 2.62
N LYS A 101 2.56 -8.05 2.14
CA LYS A 101 2.54 -8.42 0.72
C LYS A 101 1.13 -8.76 0.23
N LYS A 102 0.37 -9.54 1.01
CA LYS A 102 -1.02 -9.89 0.69
C LYS A 102 -1.90 -8.66 0.66
N MET A 103 -1.79 -7.79 1.66
CA MET A 103 -2.51 -6.52 1.75
C MET A 103 -2.25 -5.64 0.53
N LEU A 104 -0.99 -5.36 0.19
CA LEU A 104 -0.62 -4.56 -0.97
C LEU A 104 -1.09 -5.17 -2.31
N THR A 105 -1.00 -6.50 -2.44
CA THR A 105 -1.50 -7.20 -3.63
C THR A 105 -3.02 -7.07 -3.76
N CYS A 106 -3.75 -7.16 -2.66
CA CYS A 106 -5.21 -6.99 -2.64
C CYS A 106 -5.61 -5.55 -3.00
N ILE A 107 -4.93 -4.56 -2.41
CA ILE A 107 -5.12 -3.14 -2.74
C ILE A 107 -4.89 -2.90 -4.23
N PHE A 108 -3.79 -3.41 -4.80
CA PHE A 108 -3.48 -3.23 -6.22
C PHE A 108 -4.57 -3.83 -7.13
N LYS A 109 -5.05 -5.04 -6.84
CA LYS A 109 -6.14 -5.66 -7.60
C LYS A 109 -7.43 -4.83 -7.53
N HIS A 110 -7.72 -4.23 -6.38
CA HIS A 110 -8.88 -3.35 -6.22
C HIS A 110 -8.74 -2.06 -7.01
N VAL A 111 -7.56 -1.44 -7.01
CA VAL A 111 -7.29 -0.26 -7.84
C VAL A 111 -7.53 -0.57 -9.31
N GLN A 112 -7.03 -1.71 -9.80
CA GLN A 112 -7.25 -2.15 -11.17
C GLN A 112 -8.74 -2.34 -11.48
N ALA A 113 -9.45 -3.10 -10.65
CA ALA A 113 -10.89 -3.34 -10.83
C ALA A 113 -11.70 -2.02 -10.81
N ALA A 114 -11.38 -1.10 -9.89
CA ALA A 114 -12.05 0.19 -9.79
C ALA A 114 -11.86 1.06 -11.04
N LEU A 115 -10.68 1.02 -11.66
CA LEU A 115 -10.42 1.74 -12.91
C LEU A 115 -11.06 1.05 -14.12
N ASP A 116 -10.91 -0.27 -14.24
CA ASP A 116 -11.46 -1.05 -15.36
C ASP A 116 -12.98 -0.96 -15.43
N MET A 117 -13.64 -0.93 -14.26
CA MET A 117 -15.09 -0.77 -14.14
C MET A 117 -15.56 0.69 -14.10
N ASN A 118 -14.66 1.67 -14.24
CA ASN A 118 -14.96 3.11 -14.14
C ASN A 118 -15.75 3.50 -12.86
N GLN A 119 -15.39 2.91 -11.72
CA GLN A 119 -16.05 3.17 -10.43
C GLN A 119 -15.66 4.52 -9.81
N VAL A 120 -14.63 5.18 -10.33
CA VAL A 120 -14.21 6.52 -9.90
C VAL A 120 -15.01 7.57 -10.65
N ILE A 121 -15.95 8.22 -9.96
CA ILE A 121 -16.89 9.15 -10.56
C ILE A 121 -16.56 10.58 -10.12
N SER A 122 -16.55 11.52 -11.08
CA SER A 122 -16.41 12.95 -10.80
C SER A 122 -17.77 13.55 -10.43
N ALA A 123 -17.90 14.04 -9.20
CA ALA A 123 -19.10 14.71 -8.71
C ALA A 123 -19.10 16.23 -9.01
N GLY A 124 -18.06 16.74 -9.69
CA GLY A 124 -17.85 18.17 -9.95
C GLY A 124 -16.70 18.72 -9.11
N PRO A 125 -16.90 19.00 -7.80
CA PRO A 125 -15.86 19.55 -6.93
C PRO A 125 -14.88 18.48 -6.38
N PHE A 126 -15.25 17.20 -6.41
CA PHE A 126 -14.43 16.09 -5.93
C PHE A 126 -14.71 14.81 -6.74
N LEU A 127 -13.79 13.86 -6.64
CA LEU A 127 -13.96 12.48 -7.10
C LEU A 127 -14.53 11.65 -5.96
N HIS A 128 -15.34 10.63 -6.25
CA HIS A 128 -15.77 9.67 -5.24
C HIS A 128 -15.61 8.23 -5.71
N LEU A 129 -15.36 7.35 -4.73
CA LEU A 129 -15.30 5.91 -4.86
C LEU A 129 -16.11 5.29 -3.72
N ILE A 130 -17.03 4.39 -4.04
CA ILE A 130 -17.85 3.69 -3.06
C ILE A 130 -17.57 2.20 -3.20
N LEU A 131 -17.05 1.58 -2.14
CA LEU A 131 -16.90 0.13 -2.06
C LEU A 131 -18.20 -0.47 -1.55
N HIS A 132 -18.74 -1.42 -2.32
CA HIS A 132 -19.96 -2.15 -1.94
C HIS A 132 -19.62 -3.40 -1.12
N GLU A 133 -20.59 -3.88 -0.34
CA GLU A 133 -20.43 -5.07 0.52
C GLU A 133 -20.10 -6.36 -0.25
N GLY A 134 -20.53 -6.46 -1.51
CA GLY A 134 -20.22 -7.60 -2.38
C GLY A 134 -18.80 -7.61 -2.93
N THR A 135 -17.99 -6.60 -2.61
CA THR A 135 -16.60 -6.51 -3.07
C THR A 135 -15.73 -7.52 -2.32
N LEU A 136 -14.88 -8.25 -3.04
CA LEU A 136 -13.95 -9.21 -2.43
C LEU A 136 -13.05 -8.51 -1.41
N ASP A 137 -12.74 -9.17 -0.29
CA ASP A 137 -11.85 -8.63 0.74
C ASP A 137 -12.26 -7.26 1.31
N VAL A 138 -13.54 -6.85 1.19
CA VAL A 138 -14.01 -5.54 1.65
C VAL A 138 -13.70 -5.26 3.12
N ARG A 139 -13.62 -6.31 3.95
CA ARG A 139 -13.23 -6.24 5.37
C ARG A 139 -11.84 -5.64 5.60
N LEU A 140 -10.93 -5.76 4.62
CA LEU A 140 -9.61 -5.12 4.69
C LEU A 140 -9.75 -3.60 4.70
N PHE A 141 -10.70 -3.06 3.93
CA PHE A 141 -10.94 -1.62 3.80
C PHE A 141 -11.86 -1.05 4.87
N SER A 142 -12.39 -1.88 5.77
CA SER A 142 -13.09 -1.41 6.97
C SER A 142 -12.13 -0.74 7.97
N HIS A 143 -10.81 -0.95 7.82
CA HIS A 143 -9.79 -0.27 8.62
C HIS A 143 -9.30 1.03 7.96
N PRO A 144 -9.09 2.12 8.75
CA PRO A 144 -8.78 3.44 8.21
C PRO A 144 -7.52 3.52 7.34
N HIS A 145 -6.43 2.82 7.68
CA HIS A 145 -5.18 2.95 6.93
C HIS A 145 -5.27 2.22 5.58
N CYS A 146 -5.86 1.02 5.53
CA CYS A 146 -6.12 0.29 4.28
C CYS A 146 -6.97 1.10 3.28
N ILE A 147 -8.10 1.67 3.70
CA ILE A 147 -8.95 2.48 2.80
C ILE A 147 -8.26 3.79 2.37
N THR A 148 -7.51 4.43 3.28
CA THR A 148 -6.74 5.63 2.95
C THR A 148 -5.67 5.33 1.91
N LEU A 149 -4.95 4.21 2.07
CA LEU A 149 -3.92 3.77 1.14
C LEU A 149 -4.52 3.40 -0.23
N LEU A 150 -5.67 2.72 -0.24
CA LEU A 150 -6.44 2.47 -1.45
C LEU A 150 -6.82 3.78 -2.15
N ALA A 151 -7.37 4.76 -1.42
CA ALA A 151 -7.79 6.04 -1.97
C ALA A 151 -6.62 6.79 -2.63
N HIS A 152 -5.45 6.84 -1.98
CA HIS A 152 -4.26 7.45 -2.58
C HIS A 152 -3.82 6.76 -3.87
N PHE A 153 -3.82 5.42 -3.91
CA PHE A 153 -3.43 4.70 -5.12
C PHE A 153 -4.45 4.86 -6.24
N VAL A 154 -5.75 4.78 -5.93
CA VAL A 154 -6.83 5.01 -6.90
C VAL A 154 -6.74 6.42 -7.47
N LEU A 155 -6.56 7.44 -6.63
CA LEU A 155 -6.43 8.83 -7.10
C LEU A 155 -5.24 9.00 -8.04
N ARG A 156 -4.05 8.53 -7.65
CA ARG A 156 -2.85 8.60 -8.49
C ARG A 156 -3.04 7.85 -9.82
N ALA A 157 -3.62 6.67 -9.78
CA ALA A 157 -3.84 5.86 -10.97
C ALA A 157 -4.93 6.44 -11.88
N TYR A 158 -5.97 7.06 -11.31
CA TYR A 158 -7.00 7.79 -12.04
C TYR A 158 -6.41 9.05 -12.72
N VAL A 159 -5.61 9.84 -12.00
CA VAL A 159 -4.96 11.03 -12.57
C VAL A 159 -4.03 10.66 -13.73
N ALA A 160 -3.28 9.56 -13.59
CA ALA A 160 -2.37 9.09 -14.64
C ALA A 160 -3.09 8.50 -15.88
N SER A 161 -4.28 7.91 -15.70
CA SER A 161 -5.05 7.29 -16.79
C SER A 161 -6.10 8.22 -17.42
N SER A 162 -6.57 9.22 -16.68
CA SER A 162 -7.63 10.14 -17.09
C SER A 162 -7.15 11.18 -18.10
N ARG A 163 -8.01 11.49 -19.07
CA ARG A 163 -7.78 12.58 -20.04
C ARG A 163 -8.18 13.96 -19.50
N ASN A 164 -8.79 14.01 -18.31
CA ASN A 164 -9.29 15.25 -17.74
C ASN A 164 -8.17 16.05 -17.09
N ARG A 165 -7.87 17.23 -17.66
CA ARG A 165 -6.83 18.14 -17.14
C ARG A 165 -7.10 18.66 -15.72
N LYS A 166 -8.34 18.59 -15.25
CA LYS A 166 -8.72 18.99 -13.87
C LYS A 166 -8.56 17.85 -12.86
N ALA A 167 -8.33 16.60 -13.29
CA ALA A 167 -8.19 15.47 -12.39
C ALA A 167 -7.11 15.66 -11.30
N PRO A 168 -5.92 16.24 -11.59
CA PRO A 168 -4.86 16.38 -10.57
C PRO A 168 -5.23 17.31 -9.41
N SER A 169 -6.15 18.25 -9.63
CA SER A 169 -6.59 19.26 -8.66
C SER A 169 -7.84 18.86 -7.87
N LEU A 170 -8.41 17.69 -8.15
CA LEU A 170 -9.61 17.22 -7.46
C LEU A 170 -9.23 16.28 -6.30
N PRO A 171 -9.82 16.46 -5.11
CA PRO A 171 -9.68 15.50 -4.02
C PRO A 171 -10.52 14.25 -4.31
N LEU A 172 -10.22 13.15 -3.64
CA LEU A 172 -10.99 11.90 -3.72
C LEU A 172 -11.61 11.57 -2.36
N ILE A 173 -12.90 11.23 -2.37
CA ILE A 173 -13.63 10.70 -1.23
C ILE A 173 -13.85 9.21 -1.45
N ALA A 174 -13.36 8.37 -0.55
CA ALA A 174 -13.57 6.93 -0.57
C ALA A 174 -14.49 6.50 0.58
N SER A 175 -15.41 5.58 0.30
CA SER A 175 -16.34 5.00 1.25
C SER A 175 -16.20 3.47 1.25
N ALA A 176 -16.26 2.86 2.44
CA ALA A 176 -16.35 1.42 2.60
C ALA A 176 -17.31 1.05 3.75
N PRO A 177 -17.94 -0.13 3.73
CA PRO A 177 -18.73 -0.62 4.85
C PRO A 177 -17.83 -0.90 6.06
N LEU A 178 -18.24 -0.37 7.22
CA LEU A 178 -17.58 -0.61 8.50
C LEU A 178 -18.29 -1.72 9.27
N ASP A 179 -19.62 -1.64 9.32
CA ASP A 179 -20.47 -2.63 9.97
C ASP A 179 -21.64 -2.97 9.06
N PHE A 180 -21.76 -4.25 8.72
CA PHE A 180 -22.80 -4.78 7.83
C PHE A 180 -24.16 -4.86 8.53
N ASP A 181 -24.17 -5.10 9.84
CA ASP A 181 -25.42 -5.27 10.59
C ASP A 181 -26.01 -3.91 10.98
N GLY A 182 -25.16 -2.95 11.38
CA GLY A 182 -25.55 -1.58 11.70
C GLY A 182 -25.67 -0.64 10.49
N GLY A 183 -25.32 -1.09 9.28
CA GLY A 183 -25.36 -0.27 8.06
C GLY A 183 -24.44 0.96 8.11
N THR A 184 -23.35 0.89 8.88
CA THR A 184 -22.42 2.02 9.03
C THR A 184 -21.27 1.93 8.03
N CYS A 185 -20.81 3.09 7.56
CA CYS A 185 -19.73 3.19 6.58
C CYS A 185 -18.59 4.06 7.12
N ILE A 186 -17.36 3.70 6.79
CA ILE A 186 -16.18 4.56 6.95
C ILE A 186 -16.02 5.42 5.69
N ILE A 187 -15.70 6.70 5.88
CA ILE A 187 -15.47 7.67 4.81
C ILE A 187 -14.09 8.30 5.03
N VAL A 188 -13.29 8.35 3.98
CA VAL A 188 -11.98 9.01 3.98
C VAL A 188 -11.89 9.98 2.81
N GLY A 189 -11.38 11.18 3.09
CA GLY A 189 -11.00 12.16 2.08
C GLY A 189 -9.48 12.18 1.92
N VAL A 190 -9.00 12.12 0.69
CA VAL A 190 -7.58 12.34 0.35
C VAL A 190 -7.41 13.60 -0.49
N PRO A 191 -6.35 14.39 -0.25
CA PRO A 191 -6.13 15.65 -0.94
C PRO A 191 -5.72 15.41 -2.41
N PRO A 192 -5.83 16.44 -3.27
CA PRO A 192 -5.42 16.36 -4.66
C PRO A 192 -3.94 16.04 -4.82
N THR A 193 -3.57 15.39 -5.92
CA THR A 193 -2.16 15.03 -6.21
C THR A 193 -1.28 16.23 -6.58
N SER A 194 -1.87 17.38 -6.91
CA SER A 194 -1.14 18.60 -7.26
C SER A 194 -0.56 19.34 -6.05
N GLU A 195 -1.03 19.03 -4.84
CA GLU A 195 -0.56 19.69 -3.62
C GLU A 195 0.45 18.79 -2.90
N ASP A 196 1.71 19.22 -2.84
CA ASP A 196 2.75 18.56 -2.04
C ASP A 196 2.55 18.78 -0.53
N SER A 197 1.63 19.66 -0.14
CA SER A 197 1.28 19.87 1.26
C SER A 197 0.28 18.80 1.70
N PRO A 198 0.59 17.96 2.71
CA PRO A 198 -0.31 16.89 3.17
C PRO A 198 -1.46 17.42 4.05
N ARG A 199 -1.84 18.70 3.89
CA ARG A 199 -2.88 19.31 4.73
C ARG A 199 -4.25 19.01 4.15
N ASN A 200 -5.00 18.20 4.89
CA ASN A 200 -6.43 18.06 4.66
C ASN A 200 -7.13 19.37 5.11
N ILE A 201 -8.03 19.90 4.27
CA ILE A 201 -8.86 21.07 4.56
C ILE A 201 -9.97 20.68 5.53
#